data_AF-A0AA37HHX5-F1
#
_entry.id   AF-A0AA37HHX5-F1
#
_cell.length_a   1.000
_cell.length_b   1.000
_cell.length_c   1.000
_cell.angle_alpha   90.00
_cell.angle_beta   90.00
_cell.angle_gamma   90.00
#
_symmetry.space_group_name_H-M   'P 1'
#
loop_
_entity.id
_entity.type
_entity.pdbx_description
1 polymer ?
#
loop_
_entity_poly.entity_id
_entity_poly.type
_entity_poly.pdbx_seq_one_letter_code
_entity_poly.pdbx_strand_id
1 'polypeptide(L)'
;MGSIMRTQEEVSLDRAADRFFRSYHAHCTRPDEDTLFNLLAAMHSLNDRMRAACSTRLFGSRSFIGLKALRNLFHHEVELIHEVRIIPVSKLPPVSMDLMSVCLVGRDLIERAAGSKDPAAVMNAFRWYGGIADVEPAIFNMAVDAFEALRVAGAHPSSDAYRVFEAQYDAEEDEGRPHHVTGEIRCRAGDVEEVLRVAFAQTPASRSD
;
A
#
# COMPACT_ATOMS: atom_id res chain seq x y z
N MET A 1 -2.15 -37.72 18.53
CA MET A 1 -2.53 -36.33 18.19
C MET A 1 -2.77 -36.30 16.69
N GLY A 2 -4.04 -36.22 16.28
CA GLY A 2 -4.41 -36.20 14.87
C GLY A 2 -3.97 -34.88 14.25
N SER A 3 -3.15 -34.94 13.20
CA SER A 3 -2.88 -33.78 12.35
C SER A 3 -4.22 -33.37 11.71
N ILE A 4 -4.78 -32.24 12.13
CA ILE A 4 -5.93 -31.65 11.45
C ILE A 4 -5.42 -31.26 10.06
N MET A 5 -5.86 -32.02 9.05
CA MET A 5 -5.45 -31.81 7.68
C MET A 5 -6.08 -30.49 7.20
N ARG A 6 -5.24 -29.46 7.03
CA ARG A 6 -5.67 -28.14 6.56
C ARG A 6 -6.36 -28.23 5.19
N THR A 7 -7.38 -27.41 4.99
CA THR A 7 -8.12 -27.37 3.73
C THR A 7 -7.24 -26.82 2.60
N GLN A 8 -7.60 -27.13 1.35
CA GLN A 8 -6.90 -26.57 0.19
C GLN A 8 -7.00 -25.03 0.14
N GLU A 9 -8.09 -24.47 0.65
CA GLU A 9 -8.34 -23.03 0.70
C GLU A 9 -7.45 -22.35 1.74
N GLU A 10 -7.30 -22.94 2.92
CA GLU A 10 -6.36 -22.48 3.97
C GLU A 10 -4.92 -22.48 3.45
N VAL A 11 -4.48 -23.57 2.81
CA VAL A 11 -3.13 -23.64 2.21
C VAL A 11 -2.96 -22.61 1.09
N SER A 12 -4.01 -22.32 0.33
CA SER A 12 -3.99 -21.29 -0.73
C SER A 12 -3.86 -19.88 -0.14
N LEU A 13 -4.55 -19.63 0.99
CA LEU A 13 -4.50 -18.38 1.73
C LEU A 13 -3.10 -18.12 2.27
N ASP A 14 -2.49 -19.09 2.96
CA ASP A 14 -1.12 -18.96 3.49
C ASP A 14 -0.12 -18.61 2.39
N ARG A 15 -0.22 -19.29 1.23
CA ARG A 15 0.65 -19.01 0.08
C ARG A 15 0.41 -17.63 -0.51
N ALA A 16 -0.82 -17.12 -0.48
CA ALA A 16 -1.13 -15.78 -0.96
C ALA A 16 -0.62 -14.70 0.00
N ALA A 17 -0.76 -14.93 1.31
CA ALA A 17 -0.19 -14.08 2.35
C ALA A 17 1.33 -14.00 2.21
N ASP A 18 2.00 -15.15 2.09
CA ASP A 18 3.45 -15.22 1.88
C ASP A 18 3.90 -14.45 0.62
N ARG A 19 3.12 -14.50 -0.47
CA ARG A 19 3.41 -13.70 -1.67
C ARG A 19 3.23 -12.21 -1.40
N PHE A 20 2.14 -11.82 -0.74
CA PHE A 20 1.89 -10.42 -0.39
C PHE A 20 3.01 -9.83 0.47
N PHE A 21 3.39 -10.48 1.58
CA PHE A 21 4.45 -9.96 2.45
C PHE A 21 5.83 -9.95 1.79
N ARG A 22 6.15 -10.90 0.90
CA ARG A 22 7.37 -10.82 0.08
C ARG A 22 7.37 -9.61 -0.85
N SER A 23 6.24 -9.36 -1.54
CA SER A 23 6.11 -8.18 -2.40
C SER A 23 6.17 -6.88 -1.59
N TYR A 24 5.54 -6.85 -0.41
CA TYR A 24 5.57 -5.69 0.49
C TYR A 24 6.99 -5.41 0.99
N HIS A 25 7.69 -6.44 1.49
CA HIS A 25 9.09 -6.31 1.92
C HIS A 25 9.99 -5.84 0.76
N ALA A 26 9.81 -6.38 -0.45
CA ALA A 26 10.56 -5.94 -1.62
C ALA A 26 10.31 -4.45 -1.91
N HIS A 27 9.06 -4.00 -1.84
CA HIS A 27 8.70 -2.60 -1.99
C HIS A 27 9.36 -1.74 -0.90
N CYS A 28 9.28 -2.10 0.38
CA CYS A 28 9.89 -1.32 1.45
C CYS A 28 11.43 -1.21 1.36
N THR A 29 12.10 -2.23 0.80
CA THR A 29 13.57 -2.29 0.77
C THR A 29 14.17 -1.78 -0.53
N ARG A 30 13.46 -1.91 -1.65
CA ARG A 30 13.91 -1.51 -2.98
C ARG A 30 12.70 -0.99 -3.79
N PRO A 31 12.10 0.13 -3.39
CA PRO A 31 10.86 0.58 -4.00
C PRO A 31 11.13 1.11 -5.42
N ASP A 32 10.35 0.59 -6.36
CA ASP A 32 10.30 0.96 -7.77
C ASP A 32 8.91 0.59 -8.33
N GLU A 33 8.67 0.91 -9.59
CA GLU A 33 7.39 0.69 -10.28
C GLU A 33 7.03 -0.80 -10.36
N ASP A 34 8.02 -1.67 -10.58
CA ASP A 34 7.84 -3.12 -10.65
C ASP A 34 7.42 -3.72 -9.31
N THR A 35 8.09 -3.32 -8.22
CA THR A 35 7.74 -3.75 -6.87
C THR A 35 6.36 -3.26 -6.46
N LEU A 36 5.99 -2.03 -6.82
CA LEU A 36 4.64 -1.50 -6.63
C LEU A 36 3.60 -2.32 -7.39
N PHE A 37 3.81 -2.56 -8.69
CA PHE A 37 2.89 -3.33 -9.53
C PHE A 37 2.68 -4.75 -8.97
N ASN A 38 3.78 -5.42 -8.60
CA ASN A 38 3.75 -6.76 -8.02
C ASN A 38 3.03 -6.78 -6.66
N LEU A 39 3.24 -5.78 -5.82
CA LEU A 39 2.56 -5.65 -4.54
C LEU A 39 1.04 -5.47 -4.71
N LEU A 40 0.62 -4.57 -5.60
CA LEU A 40 -0.79 -4.35 -5.91
C LEU A 40 -1.47 -5.61 -6.45
N ALA A 41 -0.79 -6.38 -7.31
CA ALA A 41 -1.27 -7.66 -7.80
C ALA A 41 -1.39 -8.69 -6.67
N ALA A 42 -0.37 -8.81 -5.81
CA ALA A 42 -0.37 -9.73 -4.67
C ALA A 42 -1.47 -9.40 -3.65
N MET A 43 -1.69 -8.11 -3.36
CA MET A 43 -2.77 -7.61 -2.50
C MET A 43 -4.14 -8.07 -3.00
N HIS A 44 -4.40 -7.93 -4.30
CA HIS A 44 -5.67 -8.38 -4.87
C HIS A 44 -5.82 -9.91 -4.80
N SER A 45 -4.75 -10.65 -5.10
CA SER A 45 -4.77 -12.11 -5.01
C SER A 45 -5.03 -12.58 -3.58
N LEU A 46 -4.41 -11.96 -2.59
CA LEU A 46 -4.64 -12.24 -1.17
C LEU A 46 -6.11 -12.03 -0.80
N ASN A 47 -6.67 -10.88 -1.19
CA ASN A 47 -8.09 -10.59 -0.96
C ASN A 47 -9.03 -11.69 -1.50
N ASP A 48 -8.77 -12.19 -2.71
CA ASP A 48 -9.60 -13.23 -3.31
C ASP A 48 -9.51 -14.56 -2.55
N ARG A 49 -8.32 -14.91 -2.02
CA ARG A 49 -8.14 -16.11 -1.19
C ARG A 49 -8.79 -15.99 0.17
N MET A 50 -8.74 -14.82 0.80
CA MET A 50 -9.43 -14.57 2.07
C MET A 50 -10.95 -14.73 1.94
N ARG A 51 -11.52 -14.22 0.84
CA ARG A 51 -12.94 -14.38 0.52
C ARG A 51 -13.35 -15.84 0.36
N ALA A 52 -12.49 -16.65 -0.24
CA ALA A 52 -12.74 -18.07 -0.44
C ALA A 52 -12.64 -18.84 0.89
N ALA A 53 -11.60 -18.60 1.69
CA ALA A 53 -11.29 -19.43 2.85
C ALA A 53 -12.12 -19.10 4.11
N CYS A 54 -12.47 -17.83 4.35
CA CYS A 54 -12.91 -17.41 5.70
C CYS A 54 -14.20 -16.58 5.71
N SER A 55 -14.83 -16.30 4.56
CA SER A 55 -15.92 -15.31 4.40
C SER A 55 -15.63 -13.87 4.88
N THR A 56 -14.52 -13.67 5.61
CA THR A 56 -13.94 -12.38 5.97
C THR A 56 -13.39 -11.69 4.74
N ARG A 57 -13.36 -10.35 4.80
CA ARG A 57 -12.96 -9.48 3.71
C ARG A 57 -11.92 -8.50 4.22
N LEU A 58 -10.94 -8.17 3.39
CA LEU A 58 -10.09 -6.96 3.59
C LEU A 58 -10.89 -5.64 3.42
N PHE A 59 -12.21 -5.71 3.21
CA PHE A 59 -13.05 -4.62 2.68
C PHE A 59 -13.54 -3.59 3.70
N GLY A 60 -13.03 -3.58 4.93
CA GLY A 60 -13.21 -2.42 5.82
C GLY A 60 -12.20 -1.30 5.56
N SER A 61 -11.07 -1.63 4.90
CA SER A 61 -9.95 -0.71 4.74
C SER A 61 -10.17 0.27 3.59
N ARG A 62 -10.13 1.57 3.91
CA ARG A 62 -10.09 2.64 2.90
C ARG A 62 -8.87 2.49 1.99
N SER A 63 -7.74 2.04 2.53
CA SER A 63 -6.51 1.78 1.79
C SER A 63 -6.72 0.74 0.68
N PHE A 64 -7.41 -0.37 0.98
CA PHE A 64 -7.69 -1.41 -0.01
C PHE A 64 -8.50 -0.88 -1.20
N ILE A 65 -9.51 -0.05 -0.94
CA ILE A 65 -10.39 0.51 -1.98
C ILE A 65 -9.58 1.34 -2.97
N GLY A 66 -8.77 2.28 -2.46
CA GLY A 66 -7.91 3.12 -3.28
C GLY A 66 -6.86 2.32 -4.05
N LEU A 67 -6.10 1.46 -3.36
CA LEU A 67 -5.04 0.67 -3.97
C LEU A 67 -5.57 -0.33 -5.01
N LYS A 68 -6.76 -0.90 -4.79
CA LYS A 68 -7.40 -1.77 -5.77
C LYS A 68 -7.80 -0.98 -7.03
N ALA A 69 -8.26 0.24 -6.89
CA ALA A 69 -8.59 1.10 -8.03
C ALA A 69 -7.33 1.36 -8.88
N LEU A 70 -6.23 1.76 -8.23
CA LEU A 70 -4.93 1.95 -8.90
C LEU A 70 -4.43 0.67 -9.58
N ARG A 71 -4.47 -0.46 -8.87
CA ARG A 71 -4.15 -1.77 -9.42
C ARG A 71 -4.93 -2.05 -10.70
N ASN A 72 -6.24 -1.79 -10.70
CA ASN A 72 -7.08 -2.07 -11.86
C ASN A 72 -6.68 -1.19 -13.05
N LEU A 73 -6.42 0.10 -12.80
CA LEU A 73 -5.94 1.01 -13.83
C LEU A 73 -4.61 0.51 -14.42
N PHE A 74 -3.60 0.27 -13.59
CA PHE A 74 -2.29 -0.20 -14.06
C PHE A 74 -2.33 -1.57 -14.72
N HIS A 75 -3.24 -2.45 -14.31
CA HIS A 75 -3.37 -3.75 -14.95
C HIS A 75 -3.95 -3.65 -16.37
N HIS A 76 -4.83 -2.67 -16.62
CA HIS A 76 -5.41 -2.42 -17.95
C HIS A 76 -4.52 -1.54 -18.82
N GLU A 77 -3.77 -0.63 -18.21
CA GLU A 77 -2.90 0.35 -18.87
C GLU A 77 -1.52 0.33 -18.19
N VAL A 78 -0.75 -0.73 -18.42
CA VAL A 78 0.53 -0.99 -17.71
C VAL A 78 1.51 0.18 -17.80
N GLU A 79 1.56 0.87 -18.95
CA GLU A 79 2.43 2.03 -19.16
C GLU A 79 2.21 3.16 -18.16
N LEU A 80 1.01 3.28 -17.57
CA LEU A 80 0.70 4.33 -16.59
C LEU A 80 1.43 4.15 -15.26
N ILE A 81 1.99 2.96 -14.98
CA ILE A 81 2.81 2.77 -13.78
C ILE A 81 4.02 3.70 -13.78
N HIS A 82 4.55 4.04 -14.96
CA HIS A 82 5.67 4.96 -15.14
C HIS A 82 5.33 6.43 -14.85
N GLU A 83 4.04 6.75 -14.64
CA GLU A 83 3.62 8.08 -14.16
C GLU A 83 3.69 8.20 -12.63
N VAL A 84 3.93 7.08 -11.92
CA VAL A 84 4.12 7.06 -10.47
C VAL A 84 5.54 7.45 -10.11
N ARG A 85 5.70 8.29 -9.09
CA ARG A 85 7.02 8.71 -8.60
C ARG A 85 7.27 8.19 -7.20
N ILE A 86 8.25 7.32 -7.07
CA ILE A 86 8.70 6.81 -5.77
C ILE A 86 9.98 7.56 -5.38
N ILE A 87 9.96 8.23 -4.23
CA ILE A 87 11.06 9.07 -3.76
C ILE A 87 11.46 8.64 -2.34
N PRO A 88 12.67 8.11 -2.14
CA PRO A 88 13.21 7.89 -0.80
C PRO A 88 13.33 9.20 -0.03
N VAL A 89 13.07 9.19 1.28
CA VAL A 89 13.15 10.37 2.15
C VAL A 89 14.54 11.03 2.11
N SER A 90 15.60 10.24 1.89
CA SER A 90 16.98 10.74 1.74
C SER A 90 17.20 11.64 0.53
N LYS A 91 16.27 11.64 -0.44
CA LYS A 91 16.28 12.52 -1.61
C LYS A 91 15.35 13.73 -1.45
N LEU A 92 14.59 13.81 -0.36
CA LEU A 92 13.76 14.97 -0.04
C LEU A 92 14.58 16.00 0.75
N PRO A 93 14.18 17.29 0.71
CA PRO A 93 14.68 18.28 1.66
C PRO A 93 14.38 17.85 3.11
N PRO A 94 14.93 18.53 4.12
CA PRO A 94 14.66 18.19 5.52
C PRO A 94 13.16 18.15 5.86
N VAL A 95 12.63 16.93 5.98
CA VAL A 95 11.24 16.65 6.35
C VAL A 95 11.19 15.69 7.55
N SER A 96 10.08 15.71 8.26
CA SER A 96 9.69 14.71 9.26
C SER A 96 8.46 13.99 8.72
N MET A 97 8.52 12.68 8.62
CA MET A 97 7.45 11.83 8.10
C MET A 97 7.51 10.44 8.74
N ASP A 98 6.39 9.71 8.67
CA ASP A 98 6.25 8.39 9.30
C ASP A 98 7.05 7.29 8.57
N LEU A 99 7.27 7.46 7.25
CA LEU A 99 7.83 6.43 6.36
C LEU A 99 9.13 6.87 5.68
N MET A 100 9.90 5.92 5.16
CA MET A 100 11.22 6.19 4.56
C MET A 100 11.16 6.51 3.06
N SER A 101 9.96 6.54 2.47
CA SER A 101 9.70 6.88 1.08
C SER A 101 8.31 7.52 0.95
N VAL A 102 8.12 8.25 -0.13
CA VAL A 102 6.81 8.68 -0.62
C VAL A 102 6.55 8.01 -1.97
N CYS A 103 5.29 7.70 -2.25
CA CYS A 103 4.84 7.10 -3.50
C CYS A 103 3.76 8.01 -4.09
N LEU A 104 4.16 8.82 -5.06
CA LEU A 104 3.40 9.97 -5.52
C LEU A 104 2.67 9.67 -6.83
N VAL A 105 1.38 9.96 -6.84
CA VAL A 105 0.50 9.74 -7.99
C VAL A 105 -0.29 11.02 -8.30
N GLY A 106 -0.29 11.41 -9.57
CA GLY A 106 -1.05 12.58 -10.02
C GLY A 106 -2.57 12.40 -9.84
N ARG A 107 -3.27 13.51 -9.54
CA ARG A 107 -4.72 13.53 -9.35
C ARG A 107 -5.48 12.87 -10.51
N ASP A 108 -5.13 13.22 -11.74
CA ASP A 108 -5.82 12.72 -12.94
C ASP A 108 -5.78 11.19 -13.01
N LEU A 109 -4.66 10.59 -12.59
CA LEU A 109 -4.49 9.14 -12.57
C LEU A 109 -5.37 8.48 -11.49
N ILE A 110 -5.47 9.10 -10.32
CA ILE A 110 -6.36 8.63 -9.25
C ILE A 110 -7.82 8.78 -9.66
N GLU A 111 -8.20 9.89 -10.29
CA GLU A 111 -9.56 10.14 -10.79
C GLU A 111 -9.94 9.11 -11.88
N ARG A 112 -9.02 8.83 -12.81
CA ARG A 112 -9.17 7.75 -13.80
C ARG A 112 -9.34 6.39 -13.14
N ALA A 113 -8.51 6.07 -12.14
CA ALA A 113 -8.60 4.82 -11.39
C ALA A 113 -9.94 4.69 -10.65
N ALA A 114 -10.44 5.79 -10.09
CA ALA A 114 -11.68 5.83 -9.34
C ALA A 114 -12.92 5.54 -10.19
N GLY A 115 -12.90 5.97 -11.46
CA GLY A 115 -14.00 5.79 -12.40
C GLY A 115 -15.30 6.40 -11.86
N SER A 116 -16.46 5.81 -12.19
CA SER A 116 -17.78 6.36 -11.82
C SER A 116 -18.46 5.71 -10.61
N LYS A 117 -17.95 4.58 -10.11
CA LYS A 117 -18.67 3.76 -9.13
C LYS A 117 -18.56 4.25 -7.69
N ASP A 118 -17.38 4.72 -7.29
CA ASP A 118 -17.18 5.30 -5.96
C ASP A 118 -15.97 6.26 -5.95
N PRO A 119 -16.09 7.43 -6.59
CA PRO A 119 -14.98 8.37 -6.70
C PRO A 119 -14.52 8.85 -5.32
N ALA A 120 -15.47 9.13 -4.42
CA ALA A 120 -15.18 9.67 -3.11
C ALA A 120 -14.37 8.70 -2.25
N ALA A 121 -14.70 7.40 -2.24
CA ALA A 121 -13.95 6.44 -1.43
C ALA A 121 -12.50 6.26 -1.91
N VAL A 122 -12.28 6.24 -3.23
CA VAL A 122 -10.94 6.13 -3.81
C VAL A 122 -10.13 7.39 -3.52
N MET A 123 -10.72 8.57 -3.73
CA MET A 123 -10.06 9.84 -3.44
C MET A 123 -9.72 9.98 -1.96
N ASN A 124 -10.59 9.55 -1.05
CA ASN A 124 -10.37 9.63 0.39
C ASN A 124 -9.46 8.53 0.95
N ALA A 125 -8.96 7.61 0.12
CA ALA A 125 -8.04 6.55 0.55
C ALA A 125 -6.60 7.06 0.73
N PHE A 126 -6.25 8.20 0.12
CA PHE A 126 -4.87 8.67 0.02
C PHE A 126 -4.65 10.02 0.68
N ARG A 127 -3.38 10.33 0.97
CA ARG A 127 -2.98 11.62 1.53
C ARG A 127 -2.71 12.60 0.40
N TRP A 128 -3.40 13.74 0.40
CA TRP A 128 -3.30 14.72 -0.68
C TRP A 128 -2.39 15.90 -0.34
N TYR A 129 -1.59 16.28 -1.33
CA TYR A 129 -0.76 17.49 -1.35
C TYR A 129 -1.08 18.26 -2.63
N GLY A 130 -2.21 18.97 -2.61
CA GLY A 130 -2.73 19.68 -3.79
C GLY A 130 -3.20 18.74 -4.90
N GLY A 131 -2.49 18.75 -6.04
CA GLY A 131 -2.79 17.95 -7.23
C GLY A 131 -2.15 16.56 -7.24
N ILE A 132 -1.45 16.16 -6.18
CA ILE A 132 -0.76 14.88 -6.08
C ILE A 132 -1.17 14.18 -4.79
N ALA A 133 -1.34 12.87 -4.86
CA ALA A 133 -1.58 11.99 -3.72
C ALA A 133 -0.30 11.22 -3.37
N ASP A 134 0.03 11.12 -2.10
CA ASP A 134 0.94 10.13 -1.57
C ASP A 134 0.15 8.87 -1.18
N VAL A 135 0.47 7.76 -1.85
CA VAL A 135 -0.20 6.47 -1.67
C VAL A 135 0.59 5.52 -0.76
N GLU A 136 1.84 5.87 -0.41
CA GLU A 136 2.68 5.05 0.49
C GLU A 136 2.01 4.77 1.86
N PRO A 137 1.37 5.75 2.53
CA PRO A 137 0.69 5.49 3.79
C PRO A 137 -0.45 4.48 3.65
N ALA A 138 -1.16 4.50 2.52
CA ALA A 138 -2.20 3.52 2.23
C ALA A 138 -1.60 2.13 2.02
N ILE A 139 -0.45 2.02 1.33
CA ILE A 139 0.28 0.76 1.15
C ILE A 139 0.69 0.17 2.50
N PHE A 140 1.30 0.98 3.36
CA PHE A 140 1.72 0.57 4.69
C PHE A 140 0.52 0.10 5.54
N ASN A 141 -0.50 0.94 5.65
CA ASN A 141 -1.70 0.63 6.42
C ASN A 141 -2.43 -0.61 5.90
N MET A 142 -2.39 -0.86 4.58
CA MET A 142 -2.94 -2.09 4.00
C MET A 142 -2.15 -3.34 4.43
N ALA A 143 -0.83 -3.25 4.63
CA ALA A 143 -0.05 -4.38 5.14
C ALA A 143 -0.43 -4.73 6.58
N VAL A 144 -0.65 -3.71 7.42
CA VAL A 144 -1.18 -3.86 8.79
C VAL A 144 -2.56 -4.50 8.76
N ASP A 145 -3.50 -3.94 7.99
CA ASP A 145 -4.87 -4.46 7.89
C ASP A 145 -4.89 -5.91 7.38
N ALA A 146 -4.01 -6.26 6.44
CA ALA A 146 -3.86 -7.62 5.94
C ALA A 146 -3.32 -8.57 7.00
N PHE A 147 -2.31 -8.14 7.77
CA PHE A 147 -1.73 -8.92 8.86
C PHE A 147 -2.78 -9.23 9.94
N GLU A 148 -3.48 -8.21 10.43
CA GLU A 148 -4.53 -8.37 11.44
C GLU A 148 -5.65 -9.29 10.96
N ALA A 149 -6.11 -9.11 9.72
CA ALA A 149 -7.16 -9.94 9.15
C ALA A 149 -6.72 -11.40 8.95
N LEU A 150 -5.44 -11.65 8.66
CA LEU A 150 -4.88 -13.00 8.60
C LEU A 150 -4.79 -13.66 9.98
N ARG A 151 -4.43 -12.92 11.05
CA ARG A 151 -4.47 -13.43 12.43
C ARG A 151 -5.89 -13.83 12.83
N VAL A 152 -6.88 -12.98 12.54
CA VAL A 152 -8.30 -13.28 12.81
C VAL A 152 -8.78 -14.50 12.02
N ALA A 153 -8.31 -14.66 10.78
CA ALA A 153 -8.61 -15.81 9.94
C ALA A 153 -7.93 -17.11 10.39
N GLY A 154 -7.00 -17.05 11.35
CA GLY A 154 -6.19 -18.21 11.75
C GLY A 154 -5.26 -18.70 10.64
N ALA A 155 -4.83 -17.82 9.73
CA ALA A 155 -3.87 -18.17 8.70
C ALA A 155 -2.48 -18.42 9.32
N HIS A 156 -1.68 -19.26 8.67
CA HIS A 156 -0.32 -19.58 9.12
C HIS A 156 0.70 -19.43 7.98
N PRO A 157 0.93 -18.19 7.49
CA PRO A 157 2.02 -17.91 6.55
C PRO A 157 3.37 -18.23 7.21
N SER A 158 4.38 -18.53 6.40
CA SER A 158 5.65 -19.08 6.91
C SER A 158 6.89 -18.47 6.29
N SER A 159 6.73 -17.51 5.38
CA SER A 159 7.83 -16.80 4.76
C SER A 159 8.58 -15.93 5.75
N ASP A 160 9.89 -15.77 5.53
CA ASP A 160 10.72 -14.89 6.36
C ASP A 160 10.23 -13.44 6.32
N ALA A 161 9.74 -12.98 5.17
CA ALA A 161 9.15 -11.65 5.03
C ALA A 161 7.91 -11.45 5.94
N TYR A 162 7.05 -12.46 6.07
CA TYR A 162 5.93 -12.42 7.01
C TYR A 162 6.41 -12.35 8.45
N ARG A 163 7.39 -13.19 8.83
CA ARG A 163 7.94 -13.21 10.20
C ARG A 163 8.63 -11.91 10.59
N VAL A 164 9.30 -11.25 9.64
CA VAL A 164 9.89 -9.93 9.88
C VAL A 164 8.81 -8.90 10.18
N PHE A 165 7.70 -8.90 9.42
CA PHE A 165 6.56 -8.03 9.69
C PHE A 165 5.92 -8.35 11.05
N GLU A 166 5.68 -9.63 11.34
CA GLU A 166 5.12 -10.10 12.62
C GLU A 166 5.97 -9.65 13.81
N ALA A 167 7.29 -9.82 13.74
CA ALA A 167 8.20 -9.41 14.81
C ALA A 167 8.21 -7.88 15.02
N GLN A 168 8.10 -7.09 13.95
CA GLN A 168 7.98 -5.64 14.06
C GLN A 168 6.65 -5.24 14.71
N TYR A 169 5.55 -5.83 14.23
CA TYR A 169 4.21 -5.59 14.75
C TYR A 169 4.15 -5.90 16.26
N ASP A 170 4.61 -7.09 16.66
CA ASP A 170 4.56 -7.50 18.06
C ASP A 170 5.42 -6.58 18.96
N ALA A 171 6.58 -6.10 18.47
CA ALA A 171 7.40 -5.13 19.20
C ALA A 171 6.73 -3.75 19.34
N GLU A 172 6.03 -3.27 18.31
CA GLU A 172 5.25 -2.03 18.38
C GLU A 172 4.10 -2.15 19.38
N GLU A 173 3.42 -3.30 19.43
CA GLU A 173 2.32 -3.60 20.35
C GLU A 173 2.83 -3.63 21.80
N ASP A 174 3.96 -4.31 22.05
CA ASP A 174 4.60 -4.37 23.37
C ASP A 174 5.00 -2.97 23.91
N GLU A 175 5.36 -2.05 23.00
CA GLU A 175 5.70 -0.67 23.33
C GLU A 175 4.49 0.28 23.37
N GLY A 176 3.28 -0.21 23.08
CA GLY A 176 2.05 0.59 23.02
C GLY A 176 2.05 1.62 21.90
N ARG A 177 2.79 1.38 20.81
CA ARG A 177 2.84 2.26 19.65
C ARG A 177 1.67 1.97 18.69
N PRO A 178 1.11 2.99 18.03
CA PRO A 178 0.14 2.75 16.96
C PRO A 178 0.78 2.01 15.79
N HIS A 179 0.07 1.02 15.23
CA HIS A 179 0.52 0.32 14.02
C HIS A 179 0.23 1.08 12.74
N HIS A 180 -0.83 1.90 12.68
CA HIS A 180 -1.16 2.66 11.48
C HIS A 180 -0.43 4.00 11.43
N VAL A 181 -0.02 4.39 10.23
CA VAL A 181 0.63 5.68 9.96
C VAL A 181 -0.35 6.70 9.38
N THR A 182 -0.06 7.97 9.59
CA THR A 182 -0.88 9.09 9.07
C THR A 182 -0.46 9.52 7.67
N GLY A 183 0.82 9.37 7.36
CA GLY A 183 1.40 9.85 6.12
C GLY A 183 1.64 11.35 6.07
N GLU A 184 1.67 12.02 7.22
CA GLU A 184 1.90 13.45 7.27
C GLU A 184 3.38 13.77 7.00
N ILE A 185 3.61 14.61 5.99
CA ILE A 185 4.93 15.19 5.71
C ILE A 185 4.99 16.57 6.37
N ARG A 186 5.88 16.73 7.34
CA ARG A 186 6.12 17.99 8.05
C ARG A 186 7.48 18.56 7.64
N CYS A 187 7.54 19.86 7.42
CA CYS A 187 8.80 20.57 7.13
C CYS A 187 8.79 21.94 7.81
N ARG A 188 9.93 22.64 7.82
CA ARG A 188 9.95 24.04 8.27
C ARG A 188 9.22 24.90 7.26
N ALA A 189 8.58 25.98 7.71
CA ALA A 189 7.85 26.88 6.82
C ALA A 189 8.70 27.44 5.67
N GLY A 190 10.00 27.69 5.91
CA GLY A 190 10.94 28.17 4.89
C GLY A 190 11.33 27.11 3.84
N ASP A 191 11.07 25.83 4.11
CA ASP A 191 11.46 24.72 3.24
C ASP A 191 10.28 24.21 2.39
N VAL A 192 9.07 24.75 2.60
CA VAL A 192 7.83 24.28 1.94
C VAL A 192 7.96 24.33 0.43
N GLU A 193 8.39 25.46 -0.15
CA GLU A 193 8.54 25.58 -1.60
C GLU A 193 9.55 24.59 -2.17
N GLU A 194 10.63 24.31 -1.43
CA GLU A 194 11.63 23.35 -1.86
C GLU A 194 11.12 21.91 -1.78
N VAL A 195 10.42 21.55 -0.70
CA VAL A 195 9.76 20.24 -0.58
C VAL A 195 8.75 20.07 -1.69
N LEU A 196 7.94 21.10 -1.96
CA LEU A 196 6.97 21.05 -3.04
C LEU A 196 7.65 20.90 -4.41
N ARG A 197 8.77 21.60 -4.63
CA ARG A 197 9.54 21.46 -5.85
C ARG A 197 10.16 20.06 -5.98
N VAL A 198 10.77 19.50 -4.94
CA VAL A 198 11.46 18.19 -5.08
C VAL A 198 10.45 17.03 -5.15
N ALA A 199 9.49 17.01 -4.23
CA ALA A 199 8.48 15.96 -4.18
C ALA A 199 7.46 16.11 -5.32
N PHE A 200 7.05 17.34 -5.62
CA PHE A 200 5.89 17.61 -6.48
C PHE A 200 6.21 18.43 -7.75
N ALA A 201 7.49 18.67 -8.12
CA ALA A 201 7.78 19.24 -9.44
C ALA A 201 7.35 18.26 -10.54
N GLN A 202 6.30 18.68 -11.24
CA GLN A 202 5.87 18.26 -12.57
C GLN A 202 5.78 16.74 -12.77
N THR A 203 4.67 16.15 -12.31
CA THR A 203 3.92 15.29 -13.25
C THR A 203 3.48 16.23 -14.39
N PRO A 204 3.69 15.90 -15.68
CA PRO A 204 3.26 16.77 -16.76
C PRO A 204 1.80 17.13 -16.53
N ALA A 205 1.50 18.43 -16.51
CA ALA A 205 0.12 18.88 -16.60
C ALA A 205 -0.49 18.11 -17.78
N SER A 206 -1.59 17.41 -17.53
CA SER A 206 -2.48 16.91 -18.57
C SER A 206 -2.46 17.92 -19.71
N ARG A 207 -2.04 17.49 -20.91
CA ARG A 207 -2.21 18.29 -22.11
C ARG A 207 -3.68 18.66 -22.20
N SER A 208 -3.98 19.91 -21.87
CA SER A 208 -5.24 20.54 -22.19
C SER A 208 -5.25 20.81 -23.68
N ASP A 209 -5.93 19.95 -24.43
CA ASP A 209 -6.51 20.32 -25.72
C ASP A 209 -7.91 20.90 -25.49
#